data_AF-Q4UA51-F1
#
_entry.id   AF-Q4UA51-F1
#
_cell.length_a   1.000
_cell.length_b   1.000
_cell.length_c   1.000
_cell.angle_alpha   90.00
_cell.angle_beta   90.00
_cell.angle_gamma   90.00
#
_symmetry.space_group_name_H-M   'P 1'
#
loop_
_entity.id
_entity.type
_entity.pdbx_description
1 polymer ?
#
loop_
_entity_poly.entity_id
_entity_poly.type
_entity_poly.pdbx_seq_one_letter_code
_entity_poly.pdbx_strand_id
1 'polypeptide(L)'
;MKLDGSKKSKIWGFLKRPKAYSVALLLSRLILSVCQSAVSLDTWTKFAKLSRVTDDIDMALETLEEYTGDLNWVPVPDKPTNGPELYGLNRLFNLYLIRLSHYFHGRITTFLVYFPSFIFGVLLLLTLFDISAIIWRRGRVKLPKFYLLLRFILYCVLFLLVFSQFMFLLYYNNSLCSMEGLYPFLFVDSGDENARVEFLRKGSCGFSHKLILTYVMSFLTLLPDAFLILISILPAFRSYSLLNGMKYFGSFFLFVTVFIALDTRRFVSLGQSAKILDFAAEKYNEQAIQAGRYGSVIKLLNKSKSTKMVNMKDVITFRVFASLKEHLSGPLVEAKFRLQDSKLGSVRNLVHFNFAKQLYAQSKHSSFYFYSAGLYISVMTIIDAIVGTVLIVKRHKFLLPIVVIVNFFYFFINVVHCIMLQFPMELSNLFCKVTQYTTDEHGILFETLALSNLTCNVKYIYNCTFALVIFLAVLGFANVVNLYFIHKAH
;
A
#
# COMPACT_ATOMS: atom_id res chain seq x y z
N MET A 1 24.87 -44.53 -24.60
CA MET A 1 24.18 -44.40 -23.30
C MET A 1 22.77 -43.86 -23.52
N LYS A 2 21.76 -44.75 -23.63
CA LYS A 2 20.35 -44.36 -23.77
C LYS A 2 19.80 -44.06 -22.39
N LEU A 3 19.56 -42.79 -22.07
CA LEU A 3 18.87 -42.38 -20.85
C LEU A 3 17.38 -42.71 -20.98
N ASP A 4 16.98 -43.61 -20.09
CA ASP A 4 15.67 -44.20 -19.84
C ASP A 4 14.47 -43.21 -19.91
N GLY A 5 13.77 -43.17 -21.05
CA GLY A 5 12.48 -42.48 -21.22
C GLY A 5 11.29 -43.19 -20.56
N SER A 6 11.50 -44.40 -20.03
CA SER A 6 10.46 -45.28 -19.46
C SER A 6 9.93 -44.79 -18.11
N LYS A 7 10.77 -44.18 -17.27
CA LYS A 7 10.36 -43.69 -15.93
C LYS A 7 9.47 -42.44 -15.97
N LYS A 8 9.70 -41.52 -16.92
CA LYS A 8 8.84 -40.33 -17.11
C LYS A 8 7.43 -40.72 -17.58
N SER A 9 7.30 -41.75 -18.43
CA SER A 9 6.00 -42.26 -18.89
C SER A 9 5.16 -42.90 -17.77
N LYS A 10 5.79 -43.68 -16.87
CA LYS A 10 5.08 -44.37 -15.78
C LYS A 10 4.54 -43.44 -14.68
N ILE A 11 5.30 -42.42 -14.30
CA ILE A 11 4.88 -41.46 -13.26
C ILE A 11 3.67 -40.64 -13.74
N TRP A 12 3.71 -40.16 -14.99
CA TRP A 12 2.60 -39.43 -15.60
C TRP A 12 1.39 -40.34 -15.89
N GLY A 13 1.62 -41.61 -16.25
CA GLY A 13 0.56 -42.63 -16.38
C GLY A 13 -0.11 -42.99 -15.06
N PHE A 14 0.61 -42.95 -13.94
CA PHE A 14 0.07 -43.18 -12.60
C PHE A 14 -0.75 -41.97 -12.11
N LEU A 15 -0.27 -40.74 -12.34
CA LEU A 15 -0.99 -39.49 -12.07
C LEU A 15 -2.27 -39.31 -12.90
N LYS A 16 -2.41 -39.98 -14.05
CA LYS A 16 -3.68 -40.01 -14.81
C LYS A 16 -4.79 -40.81 -14.11
N ARG A 17 -4.48 -41.64 -13.10
CA ARG A 17 -5.50 -42.37 -12.35
C ARG A 17 -6.18 -41.40 -11.37
N PRO A 18 -7.52 -41.23 -11.41
CA PRO A 18 -8.22 -40.23 -10.61
C PRO A 18 -8.03 -40.40 -9.10
N LYS A 19 -7.75 -41.62 -8.61
CA LYS A 19 -7.43 -41.90 -7.21
C LYS A 19 -6.02 -41.44 -6.81
N ALA A 20 -5.02 -41.75 -7.64
CA ALA A 20 -3.63 -41.37 -7.38
C ALA A 20 -3.44 -39.85 -7.45
N TYR A 21 -4.14 -39.21 -8.39
CA TYR A 21 -4.19 -37.75 -8.51
C TYR A 21 -4.79 -37.07 -7.28
N SER A 22 -5.93 -37.55 -6.78
CA SER A 22 -6.55 -36.99 -5.57
C SER A 22 -5.68 -37.15 -4.32
N VAL A 23 -4.97 -38.27 -4.18
CA VAL A 23 -4.05 -38.50 -3.06
C VAL A 23 -2.80 -37.63 -3.17
N ALA A 24 -2.20 -37.50 -4.36
CA ALA A 24 -1.05 -36.63 -4.59
C ALA A 24 -1.40 -35.15 -4.33
N LEU A 25 -2.59 -34.71 -4.75
CA LEU A 25 -3.08 -33.36 -4.49
C LEU A 25 -3.30 -33.11 -2.99
N LEU A 26 -3.93 -34.06 -2.28
CA LEU A 26 -4.10 -34.01 -0.83
C LEU A 26 -2.76 -33.87 -0.10
N LEU A 27 -1.78 -34.72 -0.44
CA LEU A 27 -0.44 -34.68 0.15
C LEU A 27 0.27 -33.36 -0.13
N SER A 28 0.21 -32.88 -1.37
CA SER A 28 0.80 -31.58 -1.75
C SER A 28 0.21 -30.43 -0.93
N ARG A 29 -1.11 -30.43 -0.71
CA ARG A 29 -1.80 -29.39 0.07
C ARG A 29 -1.38 -29.42 1.53
N LEU A 30 -1.30 -30.60 2.15
CA LEU A 30 -0.85 -30.75 3.54
C LEU A 30 0.59 -30.27 3.73
N ILE A 31 1.50 -30.69 2.84
CA ILE A 31 2.91 -30.29 2.89
C ILE A 31 3.03 -28.77 2.74
N LEU A 32 2.41 -28.19 1.71
CA LEU A 32 2.50 -26.74 1.47
C LEU A 32 1.88 -25.91 2.59
N SER A 33 0.77 -26.38 3.17
CA SER A 33 0.11 -25.74 4.33
C SER A 33 1.02 -25.71 5.56
N VAL A 34 1.63 -26.85 5.90
CA VAL A 34 2.56 -26.94 7.03
C VAL A 34 3.81 -26.10 6.78
N CYS A 35 4.37 -26.15 5.56
CA CYS A 35 5.54 -25.35 5.20
C CYS A 35 5.25 -23.85 5.28
N GLN A 36 4.11 -23.38 4.79
CA GLN A 36 3.72 -21.97 4.87
C GLN A 36 3.58 -21.52 6.34
N SER A 37 2.88 -22.28 7.17
CA SER A 37 2.72 -21.96 8.60
C SER A 37 4.07 -21.97 9.33
N ALA A 38 4.92 -22.95 9.06
CA ALA A 38 6.25 -23.05 9.66
C ALA A 38 7.15 -21.87 9.27
N VAL A 39 7.20 -21.53 7.98
CA VAL A 39 7.96 -20.36 7.48
C VAL A 39 7.41 -19.07 8.08
N SER A 40 6.09 -18.91 8.18
CA SER A 40 5.50 -17.71 8.75
C SER A 40 5.75 -17.58 10.25
N LEU A 41 5.73 -18.68 11.00
CA LEU A 41 6.09 -18.71 12.42
C LEU A 41 7.59 -18.44 12.65
N ASP A 42 8.48 -19.03 11.85
CA ASP A 42 9.92 -18.71 11.92
C ASP A 42 10.18 -17.22 11.60
N THR A 43 9.48 -16.71 10.60
CA THR A 43 9.54 -15.29 10.21
C THR A 43 8.98 -14.40 11.32
N TRP A 44 7.86 -14.76 11.93
CA TRP A 44 7.29 -14.06 13.06
C TRP A 44 8.22 -14.05 14.27
N THR A 45 8.73 -15.21 14.72
CA THR A 45 9.60 -15.28 15.91
C THR A 45 10.85 -14.41 15.76
N LYS A 46 11.45 -14.36 14.56
CA LYS A 46 12.62 -13.53 14.29
C LYS A 46 12.27 -12.05 14.16
N PHE A 47 11.14 -11.70 13.57
CA PHE A 47 10.69 -10.31 13.43
C PHE A 47 10.19 -9.73 14.76
N ALA A 48 9.51 -10.53 15.58
CA ALA A 48 9.03 -10.16 16.91
C ALA A 48 10.20 -9.81 17.84
N LYS A 49 11.33 -10.51 17.73
CA LYS A 49 12.57 -10.17 18.46
C LYS A 49 13.18 -8.82 18.05
N LEU A 50 12.78 -8.28 16.89
CA LEU A 50 13.17 -6.93 16.45
C LEU A 50 12.18 -5.85 16.94
N SER A 51 11.14 -6.23 17.69
CA SER A 51 10.24 -5.26 18.32
C SER A 51 11.05 -4.39 19.28
N ARG A 52 11.02 -3.07 19.07
CA ARG A 52 11.78 -2.09 19.86
C ARG A 52 10.94 -1.47 20.98
N VAL A 53 9.88 -2.15 21.41
CA VAL A 53 8.96 -1.64 22.43
C VAL A 53 9.63 -1.81 23.79
N THR A 54 9.74 -0.73 24.55
CA THR A 54 9.93 -0.79 26.00
C THR A 54 8.58 -1.14 26.64
N ASP A 55 8.55 -2.16 27.51
CA ASP A 55 7.31 -2.73 28.08
C ASP A 55 6.48 -1.71 28.90
N ASP A 56 7.06 -0.57 29.28
CA ASP A 56 6.43 0.42 30.17
C ASP A 56 5.70 1.57 29.46
N ILE A 57 5.69 1.63 28.12
CA ILE A 57 5.12 2.77 27.37
C ILE A 57 3.99 2.32 26.45
N ASP A 58 2.81 2.95 26.55
CA ASP A 58 1.74 2.77 25.57
C ASP A 58 2.18 3.32 24.21
N MET A 59 2.40 2.41 23.26
CA MET A 59 2.81 2.73 21.89
C MET A 59 1.64 2.70 20.91
N ALA A 60 0.39 2.65 21.40
CA ALA A 60 -0.78 2.70 20.55
C ALA A 60 -0.86 4.04 19.80
N LEU A 61 -1.00 3.97 18.48
CA LEU A 61 -1.14 5.16 17.64
C LEU A 61 -2.42 5.96 17.98
N GLU A 62 -3.44 5.26 18.47
CA GLU A 62 -4.79 5.80 18.73
C GLU A 62 -4.87 6.69 19.97
N THR A 63 -4.02 6.45 20.97
CA THR A 63 -4.02 7.20 22.24
C THR A 63 -3.13 8.45 22.20
N LEU A 64 -2.47 8.71 21.06
CA LEU A 64 -1.44 9.75 20.98
C LEU A 64 -2.00 11.18 21.18
N GLU A 65 -3.22 11.46 20.71
CA GLU A 65 -3.85 12.77 20.88
C GLU A 65 -4.22 13.09 22.34
N GLU A 66 -4.20 12.08 23.20
CA GLU A 66 -4.50 12.16 24.63
C GLU A 66 -3.23 12.05 25.48
N TYR A 67 -2.06 11.90 24.86
CA TYR A 67 -0.81 11.73 25.57
C TYR A 67 -0.41 13.02 26.31
N THR A 68 -0.30 12.93 27.63
CA THR A 68 0.13 14.02 28.53
C THR A 68 1.42 13.69 29.29
N GLY A 69 2.09 12.60 28.95
CA GLY A 69 3.32 12.15 29.61
C GLY A 69 4.55 13.00 29.27
N ASP A 70 5.68 12.68 29.90
CA ASP A 70 6.95 13.35 29.62
C ASP A 70 7.48 13.02 28.21
N LEU A 71 7.91 14.06 27.47
CA LEU A 71 8.45 13.96 26.12
C LEU A 71 9.98 14.15 26.08
N ASN A 72 10.65 14.37 27.23
CA ASN A 72 12.09 14.67 27.30
C ASN A 72 12.98 13.52 26.78
N TRP A 73 12.50 12.29 26.81
CA TRP A 73 13.20 11.12 26.28
C TRP A 73 13.10 11.00 24.75
N VAL A 74 12.16 11.68 24.10
CA VAL A 74 11.93 11.56 22.65
C VAL A 74 13.06 12.26 21.89
N PRO A 75 13.80 11.55 21.00
CA PRO A 75 14.87 12.16 20.22
C PRO A 75 14.40 13.30 19.31
N VAL A 76 15.31 14.23 19.06
CA VAL A 76 15.10 15.39 18.18
C VAL A 76 16.22 15.37 17.14
N PRO A 77 15.92 15.62 15.85
CA PRO A 77 16.96 15.63 14.83
C PRO A 77 17.90 16.82 15.04
N ASP A 78 19.16 16.69 14.61
CA ASP A 78 20.08 17.82 14.58
C ASP A 78 19.48 18.95 13.74
N LYS A 79 19.47 20.15 14.34
CA LYS A 79 18.98 21.34 13.64
C LYS A 79 20.01 21.70 12.56
N PRO A 80 19.62 21.73 11.27
CA PRO A 80 20.52 22.20 10.23
C PRO A 80 20.86 23.68 10.50
N THR A 81 22.07 24.09 10.14
CA THR A 81 22.63 25.44 10.42
C THR A 81 21.68 26.58 10.04
N ASN A 82 20.87 26.38 8.99
CA ASN A 82 19.91 27.37 8.47
C ASN A 82 18.43 26.94 8.63
N GLY A 83 18.12 25.99 9.52
CA GLY A 83 16.77 25.49 9.73
C GLY A 83 15.84 26.47 10.48
N PRO A 84 14.51 26.39 10.28
CA PRO A 84 13.55 27.21 11.03
C PRO A 84 13.71 27.01 12.54
N GLU A 85 13.32 28.00 13.34
CA GLU A 85 13.54 28.03 14.79
C GLU A 85 13.03 26.75 15.49
N LEU A 86 11.86 26.26 15.07
CA LEU A 86 11.21 25.07 15.61
C LEU A 86 11.51 23.76 14.87
N TYR A 87 12.50 23.73 13.96
CA TYR A 87 12.78 22.55 13.14
C TYR A 87 13.03 21.30 14.00
N GLY A 88 12.15 20.29 13.88
CA GLY A 88 12.27 19.01 14.58
C GLY A 88 12.01 19.04 16.08
N LEU A 89 11.73 20.23 16.66
CA LEU A 89 11.52 20.41 18.10
C LEU A 89 10.17 19.87 18.59
N ASN A 90 9.27 19.51 17.68
CA ASN A 90 7.99 18.90 18.03
C ASN A 90 8.14 17.44 18.46
N ARG A 91 8.50 17.25 19.72
CA ARG A 91 8.67 15.92 20.32
C ARG A 91 7.38 15.08 20.28
N LEU A 92 6.19 15.69 20.32
CA LEU A 92 4.93 14.96 20.16
C LEU A 92 4.77 14.41 18.74
N PHE A 93 5.21 15.15 17.72
CA PHE A 93 5.26 14.66 16.35
C PHE A 93 6.37 13.60 16.14
N ASN A 94 7.52 13.73 16.80
CA ASN A 94 8.54 12.68 16.77
C ASN A 94 8.02 11.39 17.42
N LEU A 95 7.29 11.51 18.54
CA LEU A 95 6.58 10.38 19.16
C LEU A 95 5.53 9.77 18.22
N TYR A 96 4.82 10.58 17.43
CA TYR A 96 3.94 10.09 16.36
C TYR A 96 4.69 9.19 15.38
N LEU A 97 5.86 9.60 14.89
CA LEU A 97 6.66 8.79 13.95
C LEU A 97 7.14 7.48 14.58
N ILE A 98 7.54 7.52 15.85
CA ILE A 98 7.91 6.32 16.60
C ILE A 98 6.70 5.38 16.71
N ARG A 99 5.55 5.86 17.22
CA ARG A 99 4.33 5.04 17.34
C ARG A 99 3.82 4.52 16.00
N LEU A 100 3.99 5.29 14.92
CA LEU A 100 3.67 4.82 13.56
C LEU A 100 4.56 3.66 13.12
N SER A 101 5.84 3.68 13.50
CA SER A 101 6.78 2.59 13.24
C SER A 101 6.34 1.31 13.96
N HIS A 102 5.96 1.45 15.23
CA HIS A 102 5.39 0.37 16.02
C HIS A 102 4.06 -0.14 15.47
N TYR A 103 3.20 0.74 14.97
CA TYR A 103 1.96 0.35 14.30
C TYR A 103 2.24 -0.52 13.07
N PHE A 104 3.20 -0.14 12.21
CA PHE A 104 3.59 -0.96 11.06
C PHE A 104 4.19 -2.30 11.47
N HIS A 105 5.05 -2.33 12.50
CA HIS A 105 5.59 -3.57 13.05
C HIS A 105 4.49 -4.49 13.60
N GLY A 106 3.56 -3.94 14.38
CA GLY A 106 2.39 -4.65 14.91
C GLY A 106 1.48 -5.20 13.82
N ARG A 107 1.28 -4.45 12.72
CA ARG A 107 0.56 -4.96 11.54
C ARG A 107 1.29 -6.14 10.92
N ILE A 108 2.59 -6.03 10.65
CA ILE A 108 3.39 -7.11 10.04
C ILE A 108 3.34 -8.37 10.90
N THR A 109 3.55 -8.27 12.21
CA THR A 109 3.50 -9.42 13.13
C THR A 109 2.13 -10.08 13.14
N THR A 110 1.06 -9.29 13.19
CA THR A 110 -0.33 -9.74 13.10
C THR A 110 -0.58 -10.52 11.79
N PHE A 111 -0.13 -9.98 10.65
CA PHE A 111 -0.27 -10.65 9.34
C PHE A 111 0.62 -11.90 9.20
N LEU A 112 1.72 -12.02 9.94
CA LEU A 112 2.57 -13.21 9.97
C LEU A 112 2.04 -14.33 10.89
N VAL A 113 1.03 -14.08 11.73
CA VAL A 113 0.48 -15.08 12.66
C VAL A 113 -0.95 -15.45 12.29
N TYR A 114 -1.86 -14.47 12.22
CA TYR A 114 -3.28 -14.76 12.06
C TYR A 114 -3.60 -15.28 10.66
N PHE A 115 -3.09 -14.64 9.61
CA PHE A 115 -3.41 -15.01 8.24
C PHE A 115 -2.93 -16.43 7.86
N PRO A 116 -1.69 -16.85 8.16
CA PRO A 116 -1.27 -18.23 7.94
C PRO A 116 -2.10 -19.22 8.75
N SER A 117 -2.50 -18.88 9.98
CA SER A 117 -3.35 -19.74 10.80
C SER A 117 -4.74 -19.92 10.17
N PHE A 118 -5.34 -18.85 9.65
CA PHE A 118 -6.61 -18.93 8.91
C PHE A 118 -6.45 -19.71 7.60
N ILE A 119 -5.38 -19.46 6.85
CA ILE A 119 -5.07 -20.20 5.62
C ILE A 119 -4.92 -21.70 5.92
N PHE A 120 -4.16 -22.06 6.95
CA PHE A 120 -3.99 -23.43 7.41
C PHE A 120 -5.33 -24.07 7.79
N GLY A 121 -6.19 -23.36 8.55
CA GLY A 121 -7.53 -23.83 8.91
C GLY A 121 -8.43 -24.07 7.70
N VAL A 122 -8.45 -23.14 6.74
CA VAL A 122 -9.22 -23.30 5.49
C VAL A 122 -8.68 -24.46 4.65
N LEU A 123 -7.36 -24.62 4.57
CA LEU A 123 -6.72 -25.75 3.88
C LEU A 123 -7.07 -27.08 4.56
N LEU A 124 -7.08 -27.15 5.89
CA LEU A 124 -7.53 -28.33 6.63
C LEU A 124 -8.99 -28.68 6.32
N LEU A 125 -9.89 -27.71 6.32
CA LEU A 125 -11.29 -27.93 5.92
C LEU A 125 -11.37 -28.48 4.49
N LEU A 126 -10.62 -27.90 3.54
CA LEU A 126 -10.54 -28.38 2.16
C LEU A 126 -9.97 -29.82 2.06
N THR A 127 -9.01 -30.19 2.90
CA THR A 127 -8.49 -31.58 2.96
C THR A 127 -9.53 -32.56 3.50
N LEU A 128 -10.29 -32.19 4.53
CA LEU A 128 -11.40 -33.02 5.05
C LEU A 128 -12.47 -33.23 3.98
N PHE A 129 -12.78 -32.19 3.21
CA PHE A 129 -13.65 -32.31 2.05
C PHE A 129 -13.08 -33.33 1.06
N ASP A 130 -11.84 -33.19 0.61
CA ASP A 130 -11.25 -34.14 -0.33
C ASP A 130 -11.25 -35.59 0.19
N ILE A 131 -11.02 -35.83 1.48
CA ILE A 131 -11.14 -37.15 2.12
C ILE A 131 -12.58 -37.68 2.03
N SER A 132 -13.57 -36.86 2.41
CA SER A 132 -14.99 -37.26 2.34
C SER A 132 -15.44 -37.56 0.90
N ALA A 133 -14.96 -36.81 -0.09
CA ALA A 133 -15.22 -37.10 -1.50
C ALA A 133 -14.57 -38.41 -1.97
N ILE A 134 -13.38 -38.76 -1.48
CA ILE A 134 -12.74 -40.06 -1.77
C ILE A 134 -13.58 -41.20 -1.19
N ILE A 135 -14.11 -41.05 0.03
CA ILE A 135 -14.96 -42.04 0.69
C ILE A 135 -16.30 -42.19 -0.04
N TRP A 136 -16.99 -41.09 -0.37
CA TRP A 136 -18.27 -41.15 -1.10
C TRP A 136 -18.15 -41.73 -2.50
N ARG A 137 -17.03 -41.50 -3.21
CA ARG A 137 -16.76 -42.17 -4.50
C ARG A 137 -16.64 -43.69 -4.38
N ARG A 138 -16.25 -44.23 -3.22
CA ARG A 138 -16.26 -45.69 -2.98
C ARG A 138 -17.69 -46.23 -2.85
N GLY A 139 -18.61 -45.45 -2.29
CA GLY A 139 -20.02 -45.82 -2.10
C GLY A 139 -20.93 -45.61 -3.32
N ARG A 140 -20.41 -45.14 -4.47
CA ARG A 140 -21.20 -44.71 -5.67
C ARG A 140 -22.29 -43.67 -5.37
N VAL A 141 -22.19 -42.92 -4.26
CA VAL A 141 -23.16 -41.89 -3.91
C VAL A 141 -22.81 -40.60 -4.67
N LYS A 142 -23.81 -39.99 -5.32
CA LYS A 142 -23.62 -38.69 -5.99
C LYS A 142 -23.30 -37.62 -4.94
N LEU A 143 -22.21 -36.88 -5.15
CA LEU A 143 -21.84 -35.75 -4.30
C LEU A 143 -22.97 -34.70 -4.29
N PRO A 144 -23.43 -34.24 -3.11
CA PRO A 144 -24.47 -33.22 -3.02
C PRO A 144 -24.01 -31.89 -3.63
N LYS A 145 -24.90 -31.15 -4.30
CA LYS A 145 -24.59 -29.83 -4.89
C LYS A 145 -24.05 -28.82 -3.86
N PHE A 146 -24.52 -28.91 -2.61
CA PHE A 146 -24.06 -28.09 -1.48
C PHE A 146 -22.54 -28.23 -1.24
N TYR A 147 -21.99 -29.44 -1.41
CA TYR A 147 -20.56 -29.70 -1.24
C TYR A 147 -19.70 -28.92 -2.25
N LEU A 148 -20.14 -28.86 -3.51
CA LEU A 148 -19.42 -28.15 -4.56
C LEU A 148 -19.44 -26.63 -4.33
N LEU A 149 -20.56 -26.10 -3.87
CA LEU A 149 -20.71 -24.69 -3.52
C LEU A 149 -19.80 -24.31 -2.34
N LEU A 150 -19.82 -25.09 -1.27
CA LEU A 150 -18.99 -24.83 -0.08
C LEU A 150 -17.49 -24.89 -0.41
N ARG A 151 -17.07 -25.88 -1.22
CA ARG A 151 -15.69 -25.99 -1.70
C ARG A 151 -15.28 -24.76 -2.52
N PHE A 152 -16.15 -24.27 -3.40
CA PHE A 152 -15.89 -23.04 -4.18
C PHE A 152 -15.73 -21.81 -3.27
N ILE A 153 -16.61 -21.63 -2.29
CA ILE A 153 -16.52 -20.52 -1.32
C ILE A 153 -15.19 -20.57 -0.57
N LEU A 154 -14.79 -21.73 -0.06
CA LEU A 154 -13.53 -21.90 0.68
C LEU A 154 -12.31 -21.58 -0.19
N TYR A 155 -12.32 -21.92 -1.48
CA TYR A 155 -11.25 -21.51 -2.40
C TYR A 155 -11.19 -20.01 -2.63
N CYS A 156 -12.35 -19.36 -2.80
CA CYS A 156 -12.40 -17.90 -2.92
C CYS A 156 -11.86 -17.22 -1.66
N VAL A 157 -12.23 -17.72 -0.47
CA VAL A 157 -11.73 -17.22 0.82
C VAL A 157 -10.22 -17.45 0.95
N LEU A 158 -9.73 -18.65 0.64
CA LEU A 158 -8.31 -18.98 0.69
C LEU A 158 -7.49 -18.05 -0.21
N PHE A 159 -7.93 -17.86 -1.45
CA PHE A 159 -7.28 -16.97 -2.40
C PHE A 159 -7.25 -15.53 -1.89
N LEU A 160 -8.38 -15.02 -1.40
CA LEU A 160 -8.48 -13.68 -0.82
C LEU A 160 -7.54 -13.49 0.37
N LEU A 161 -7.45 -14.47 1.27
CA LEU A 161 -6.59 -14.41 2.45
C LEU A 161 -5.11 -14.40 2.06
N VAL A 162 -4.68 -15.35 1.23
CA VAL A 162 -3.29 -15.45 0.74
C VAL A 162 -2.88 -14.16 0.03
N PHE A 163 -3.74 -13.68 -0.87
CA PHE A 163 -3.47 -12.51 -1.68
C PHE A 163 -3.43 -11.22 -0.84
N SER A 164 -4.37 -11.06 0.11
CA SER A 164 -4.37 -9.92 1.03
C SER A 164 -3.15 -9.93 1.94
N GLN A 165 -2.78 -11.09 2.49
CA GLN A 165 -1.58 -11.24 3.32
C GLN A 165 -0.33 -10.75 2.58
N PHE A 166 -0.18 -11.15 1.30
CA PHE A 166 0.92 -10.70 0.45
C PHE A 166 0.97 -9.18 0.31
N MET A 167 -0.14 -8.56 -0.09
CA MET A 167 -0.20 -7.12 -0.34
C MET A 167 0.07 -6.29 0.92
N PHE A 168 -0.51 -6.68 2.06
CA PHE A 168 -0.30 -5.95 3.31
C PHE A 168 1.13 -6.08 3.83
N LEU A 169 1.69 -7.30 3.84
CA LEU A 169 3.07 -7.49 4.30
C LEU A 169 4.06 -6.70 3.45
N LEU A 170 3.89 -6.68 2.13
CA LEU A 170 4.75 -5.93 1.23
C LEU A 170 4.67 -4.42 1.52
N TYR A 171 3.45 -3.91 1.67
CA TYR A 171 3.22 -2.49 1.91
C TYR A 171 3.79 -2.02 3.26
N TYR A 172 3.44 -2.69 4.35
CA TYR A 172 3.85 -2.28 5.69
C TYR A 172 5.35 -2.48 5.90
N ASN A 173 5.96 -3.54 5.35
CA ASN A 173 7.40 -3.73 5.44
C ASN A 173 8.18 -2.64 4.69
N ASN A 174 7.74 -2.29 3.47
CA ASN A 174 8.38 -1.21 2.71
C ASN A 174 8.21 0.15 3.41
N SER A 175 7.04 0.41 3.98
CA SER A 175 6.78 1.64 4.75
C SER A 175 7.64 1.71 6.00
N LEU A 176 7.75 0.62 6.76
CA LEU A 176 8.59 0.53 7.95
C LEU A 176 10.07 0.72 7.60
N CYS A 177 10.57 0.01 6.59
CA CYS A 177 11.94 0.14 6.13
C CYS A 177 12.26 1.57 5.64
N SER A 178 11.33 2.21 4.90
CA SER A 178 11.49 3.59 4.47
C SER A 178 11.59 4.56 5.65
N MET A 179 10.74 4.41 6.67
CA MET A 179 10.82 5.28 7.86
C MET A 179 12.10 5.06 8.66
N GLU A 180 12.51 3.81 8.87
CA GLU A 180 13.77 3.47 9.53
C GLU A 180 15.00 4.03 8.79
N GLY A 181 14.95 4.04 7.46
CA GLY A 181 16.00 4.62 6.63
C GLY A 181 16.04 6.15 6.63
N LEU A 182 14.87 6.80 6.60
CA LEU A 182 14.75 8.26 6.53
C LEU A 182 14.95 8.95 7.89
N TYR A 183 14.51 8.33 8.98
CA TYR A 183 14.58 8.90 10.33
C TYR A 183 15.32 7.97 11.32
N PRO A 184 16.58 7.61 11.04
CA PRO A 184 17.33 6.67 11.88
C PRO A 184 17.60 7.22 13.28
N PHE A 185 17.69 8.54 13.45
CA PHE A 185 17.90 9.21 14.74
C PHE A 185 16.77 8.95 15.76
N LEU A 186 15.59 8.51 15.30
CA LEU A 186 14.49 8.14 16.19
C LEU A 186 14.69 6.76 16.84
N PHE A 187 15.63 5.97 16.33
CA PHE A 187 15.77 4.54 16.67
C PHE A 187 17.20 4.11 17.00
N VAL A 188 18.19 4.97 16.77
CA VAL A 188 19.61 4.72 17.01
C VAL A 188 20.20 5.94 17.71
N ASP A 189 21.02 5.71 18.74
CA ASP A 189 21.71 6.78 19.46
C ASP A 189 22.63 7.59 18.54
N SER A 190 22.62 8.92 18.73
CA SER A 190 23.40 9.86 17.94
C SER A 190 24.91 9.63 18.16
N GLY A 191 25.64 9.27 17.10
CA GLY A 191 27.11 9.19 17.09
C GLY A 191 27.69 7.83 16.71
N ASP A 192 26.90 6.76 16.65
CA ASP A 192 27.37 5.43 16.27
C ASP A 192 26.92 5.05 14.84
N GLU A 193 27.74 5.41 13.85
CA GLU A 193 27.51 5.04 12.45
C GLU A 193 27.49 3.52 12.24
N ASN A 194 28.26 2.76 13.02
CA ASN A 194 28.28 1.30 12.94
C ASN A 194 26.96 0.72 13.44
N ALA A 195 26.43 1.23 14.56
CA ALA A 195 25.10 0.86 15.05
C ALA A 195 24.02 1.20 14.03
N ARG A 196 24.10 2.34 13.32
CA ARG A 196 23.15 2.70 12.26
C ARG A 196 23.20 1.74 11.07
N VAL A 197 24.40 1.41 10.58
CA VAL A 197 24.55 0.47 9.45
C VAL A 197 24.11 -0.93 9.86
N GLU A 198 24.47 -1.37 11.06
CA GLU A 198 24.03 -2.64 11.63
C GLU A 198 22.52 -2.69 11.80
N PHE A 199 21.92 -1.61 12.29
CA PHE A 199 20.49 -1.42 12.44
C PHE A 199 19.76 -1.53 11.10
N LEU A 200 20.23 -0.88 10.04
CA LEU A 200 19.60 -0.98 8.72
C LEU A 200 19.76 -2.37 8.10
N ARG A 201 20.89 -3.03 8.37
CA ARG A 201 21.19 -4.38 7.86
C ARG A 201 20.44 -5.48 8.61
N LYS A 202 20.23 -5.34 9.92
CA LYS A 202 19.57 -6.35 10.79
C LYS A 202 18.11 -6.00 11.11
N GLY A 203 17.69 -4.77 10.88
CA GLY A 203 16.33 -4.25 11.11
C GLY A 203 15.32 -4.66 10.03
N SER A 204 14.23 -3.90 9.89
CA SER A 204 13.10 -4.29 9.03
C SER A 204 13.50 -4.43 7.55
N CYS A 205 14.40 -3.58 7.06
CA CYS A 205 14.91 -3.62 5.68
C CYS A 205 15.61 -4.95 5.34
N GLY A 206 16.44 -5.46 6.26
CA GLY A 206 17.16 -6.73 6.10
C GLY A 206 16.25 -7.98 6.14
N PHE A 207 15.01 -7.82 6.60
CA PHE A 207 14.06 -8.92 6.76
C PHE A 207 13.29 -9.26 5.47
N SER A 208 13.44 -8.44 4.44
CA SER A 208 12.73 -8.54 3.15
C SER A 208 12.86 -9.92 2.49
N HIS A 209 14.03 -10.57 2.55
CA HIS A 209 14.22 -11.91 1.96
C HIS A 209 13.37 -13.00 2.62
N LYS A 210 13.18 -12.93 3.95
CA LYS A 210 12.34 -13.91 4.67
C LYS A 210 10.87 -13.67 4.40
N LEU A 211 10.45 -12.41 4.29
CA LEU A 211 9.11 -12.06 3.85
C LEU A 211 8.85 -12.57 2.43
N ILE A 212 9.81 -12.45 1.51
CA ILE A 212 9.73 -13.04 0.16
C ILE A 212 9.53 -14.56 0.23
N LEU A 213 10.23 -15.26 1.12
CA LEU A 213 10.04 -16.70 1.28
C LEU A 213 8.60 -17.04 1.74
N THR A 214 8.07 -16.27 2.70
CA THR A 214 6.66 -16.38 3.11
C THR A 214 5.73 -16.12 1.93
N TYR A 215 6.02 -15.15 1.06
CA TYR A 215 5.23 -14.86 -0.15
C TYR A 215 5.23 -16.02 -1.13
N VAL A 216 6.40 -16.58 -1.43
CA VAL A 216 6.53 -17.70 -2.37
C VAL A 216 5.77 -18.92 -1.85
N MET A 217 5.89 -19.25 -0.56
CA MET A 217 5.15 -20.37 0.03
C MET A 217 3.65 -20.14 0.01
N SER A 218 3.19 -18.93 0.34
CA SER A 218 1.79 -18.53 0.25
C SER A 218 1.24 -18.63 -1.18
N PHE A 219 2.02 -18.31 -2.21
CA PHE A 219 1.55 -18.46 -3.60
C PHE A 219 1.52 -19.92 -4.06
N LEU A 220 2.51 -20.72 -3.65
CA LEU A 220 2.58 -22.14 -3.98
C LEU A 220 1.40 -22.93 -3.42
N THR A 221 0.81 -22.54 -2.28
CA THR A 221 -0.39 -23.20 -1.72
C THR A 221 -1.63 -23.04 -2.62
N LEU A 222 -1.72 -22.00 -3.45
CA LEU A 222 -2.85 -21.76 -4.37
C LEU A 222 -2.73 -22.50 -5.71
N LEU A 223 -1.51 -22.90 -6.08
CA LEU A 223 -1.18 -23.45 -7.41
C LEU A 223 -1.90 -24.79 -7.73
N PRO A 224 -2.01 -25.75 -6.78
CA PRO A 224 -2.77 -26.99 -7.01
C PRO A 224 -4.25 -26.77 -7.31
N ASP A 225 -4.84 -25.71 -6.75
CA ASP A 225 -6.28 -25.45 -6.82
C ASP A 225 -6.68 -24.70 -8.10
N ALA A 226 -5.83 -23.79 -8.57
CA ALA A 226 -6.02 -23.12 -9.87
C ALA A 226 -6.05 -24.12 -11.03
N PHE A 227 -5.21 -25.17 -10.97
CA PHE A 227 -5.12 -26.19 -12.02
C PHE A 227 -6.35 -27.08 -12.11
N LEU A 228 -6.98 -27.41 -10.97
CA LEU A 228 -8.21 -28.20 -10.90
C LEU A 228 -9.40 -27.50 -11.56
N ILE A 229 -9.52 -26.19 -11.36
CA ILE A 229 -10.58 -25.37 -11.95
C ILE A 229 -10.41 -25.35 -13.48
N LEU A 230 -9.19 -25.13 -13.96
CA LEU A 230 -8.90 -24.95 -15.39
C LEU A 230 -9.12 -26.22 -16.24
N ILE A 231 -8.81 -27.39 -15.69
CA ILE A 231 -9.01 -28.68 -16.39
C ILE A 231 -10.49 -29.00 -16.59
N SER A 232 -11.36 -28.59 -15.67
CA SER A 232 -12.81 -28.87 -15.71
C SER A 232 -13.57 -28.07 -16.77
N ILE A 233 -12.92 -27.08 -17.38
CA ILE A 233 -13.49 -26.20 -18.39
C ILE A 233 -13.26 -26.78 -19.79
N LEU A 234 -14.29 -26.68 -20.64
CA LEU A 234 -14.24 -27.08 -22.04
C LEU A 234 -12.99 -26.47 -22.72
N PRO A 235 -12.21 -27.24 -23.48
CA PRO A 235 -10.99 -26.75 -24.14
C PRO A 235 -11.19 -25.41 -24.89
N ALA A 236 -12.32 -25.26 -25.58
CA ALA A 236 -12.69 -24.05 -26.31
C ALA A 236 -12.84 -22.78 -25.45
N PHE A 237 -13.15 -22.92 -24.15
CA PHE A 237 -13.34 -21.80 -23.22
C PHE A 237 -12.18 -21.63 -22.23
N ARG A 238 -11.11 -22.44 -22.31
CA ARG A 238 -9.99 -22.38 -21.36
C ARG A 238 -9.25 -21.05 -21.41
N SER A 239 -8.98 -20.54 -22.62
CA SER A 239 -8.36 -19.22 -22.82
C SER A 239 -9.24 -18.11 -22.24
N TYR A 240 -10.55 -18.16 -22.50
CA TYR A 240 -11.52 -17.18 -22.00
C TYR A 240 -11.62 -17.22 -20.46
N SER A 241 -11.65 -18.42 -19.88
CA SER A 241 -11.68 -18.58 -18.42
C SER A 241 -10.38 -18.12 -17.75
N LEU A 242 -9.23 -18.30 -18.40
CA LEU A 242 -7.95 -17.83 -17.87
C LEU A 242 -7.93 -16.29 -17.85
N LEU A 243 -8.29 -15.66 -18.97
CA LEU A 243 -8.38 -14.20 -19.05
C LEU A 243 -9.40 -13.63 -18.05
N ASN A 244 -10.58 -14.25 -17.92
CA ASN A 244 -11.58 -13.84 -16.93
C ASN A 244 -11.11 -14.06 -15.48
N GLY A 245 -10.35 -15.13 -15.21
CA GLY A 245 -9.72 -15.36 -13.91
C GLY A 245 -8.70 -14.29 -13.54
N MET A 246 -7.91 -13.81 -14.51
CA MET A 246 -6.97 -12.71 -14.30
C MET A 246 -7.70 -11.39 -13.98
N LYS A 247 -8.91 -11.18 -14.51
CA LYS A 247 -9.74 -10.03 -14.13
C LYS A 247 -10.22 -10.08 -12.68
N TYR A 248 -10.57 -11.27 -12.16
CA TYR A 248 -10.85 -11.43 -10.73
C TYR A 248 -9.63 -11.11 -9.88
N PHE A 249 -8.45 -11.63 -10.24
CA PHE A 249 -7.20 -11.30 -9.55
C PHE A 249 -6.96 -9.79 -9.53
N GLY A 250 -7.08 -9.12 -10.67
CA GLY A 250 -6.94 -7.66 -10.73
C GLY A 250 -8.00 -6.93 -9.89
N SER A 251 -9.25 -7.37 -9.94
CA SER A 251 -10.33 -6.77 -9.13
C SER A 251 -10.06 -6.87 -7.63
N PHE A 252 -9.58 -8.03 -7.16
CA PHE A 252 -9.20 -8.22 -5.76
C PHE A 252 -7.95 -7.43 -5.39
N PHE A 253 -6.99 -7.28 -6.30
CA PHE A 253 -5.85 -6.38 -6.13
C PHE A 253 -6.31 -4.95 -5.87
N LEU A 254 -7.19 -4.42 -6.72
CA LEU A 254 -7.74 -3.08 -6.57
C LEU A 254 -8.46 -2.93 -5.23
N PHE A 255 -9.28 -3.91 -4.87
CA PHE A 255 -10.03 -3.89 -3.62
C PHE A 255 -9.09 -3.81 -2.41
N VAL A 256 -8.01 -4.59 -2.37
CA VAL A 256 -7.02 -4.52 -1.28
C VAL A 256 -6.30 -3.17 -1.25
N THR A 257 -5.93 -2.61 -2.41
CA THR A 257 -5.28 -1.28 -2.46
C THR A 257 -6.14 -0.15 -1.88
N VAL A 258 -7.47 -0.28 -1.95
CA VAL A 258 -8.42 0.68 -1.33
C VAL A 258 -8.30 0.66 0.19
N PHE A 259 -8.18 -0.52 0.82
CA PHE A 259 -7.97 -0.63 2.27
C PHE A 259 -6.64 -0.04 2.70
N ILE A 260 -5.58 -0.28 1.93
CA ILE A 260 -4.27 0.31 2.20
C ILE A 260 -4.34 1.84 2.11
N ALA A 261 -5.04 2.39 1.12
CA ALA A 261 -5.24 3.83 1.01
C ALA A 261 -6.05 4.42 2.17
N LEU A 262 -7.08 3.72 2.66
CA LEU A 262 -7.87 4.13 3.82
C LEU A 262 -7.04 4.12 5.10
N ASP A 263 -6.24 3.07 5.32
CA ASP A 263 -5.35 3.00 6.48
C ASP A 263 -4.28 4.09 6.42
N THR A 264 -3.76 4.37 5.22
CA THR A 264 -2.81 5.47 5.00
C THR A 264 -3.40 6.82 5.31
N ARG A 265 -4.63 7.08 4.86
CA ARG A 265 -5.36 8.29 5.22
C ARG A 265 -5.49 8.42 6.72
N ARG A 266 -5.78 7.33 7.45
CA ARG A 266 -5.97 7.34 8.90
C ARG A 266 -4.72 7.88 9.60
N PHE A 267 -3.56 7.30 9.36
CA PHE A 267 -2.34 7.75 10.04
C PHE A 267 -1.84 9.11 9.54
N VAL A 268 -1.99 9.45 8.25
CA VAL A 268 -1.64 10.80 7.74
C VAL A 268 -2.54 11.87 8.36
N SER A 269 -3.84 11.59 8.51
CA SER A 269 -4.79 12.51 9.13
C SER A 269 -4.47 12.75 10.61
N LEU A 270 -4.02 11.70 11.31
CA LEU A 270 -3.58 11.80 12.70
C LEU A 270 -2.34 12.70 12.82
N GLY A 271 -1.30 12.48 12.00
CA GLY A 271 -0.12 13.34 12.01
C GLY A 271 -0.41 14.80 11.60
N GLN A 272 -1.53 15.04 10.92
CA GLN A 272 -2.04 16.37 10.55
C GLN A 272 -3.07 16.93 11.55
N SER A 273 -3.28 16.30 12.70
CA SER A 273 -4.18 16.82 13.73
C SER A 273 -3.58 18.06 14.39
N ALA A 274 -4.43 19.00 14.82
CA ALA A 274 -3.95 20.24 15.42
C ALA A 274 -3.14 20.00 16.69
N LYS A 275 -3.58 19.06 17.52
CA LYS A 275 -2.88 18.71 18.77
C LYS A 275 -1.47 18.22 18.54
N ILE A 276 -1.22 17.47 17.47
CA ILE A 276 0.10 16.91 17.17
C ILE A 276 0.92 17.93 16.39
N LEU A 277 0.38 18.46 15.29
CA LEU A 277 1.13 19.27 14.35
C LEU A 277 1.47 20.68 14.88
N ASP A 278 0.56 21.30 15.64
CA ASP A 278 0.75 22.65 16.19
C ASP A 278 1.41 22.64 17.59
N PHE A 279 1.67 21.46 18.19
CA PHE A 279 2.13 21.31 19.59
C PHE A 279 3.33 22.20 19.95
N ALA A 280 4.40 22.13 19.16
CA ALA A 280 5.61 22.92 19.42
C ALA A 280 5.36 24.43 19.35
N ALA A 281 4.52 24.86 18.41
CA ALA A 281 4.15 26.27 18.27
C ALA A 281 3.25 26.73 19.44
N GLU A 282 2.33 25.89 19.91
CA GLU A 282 1.51 26.19 21.09
C GLU A 282 2.38 26.34 22.34
N LYS A 283 3.30 25.40 22.59
CA LYS A 283 4.23 25.47 23.73
C LYS A 283 5.15 26.69 23.67
N TYR A 284 5.67 27.00 22.50
CA TYR A 284 6.48 28.22 22.29
C TYR A 284 5.67 29.48 22.59
N ASN A 285 4.42 29.55 22.11
CA ASN A 285 3.54 30.69 22.33
C ASN A 285 3.18 30.87 23.80
N GLU A 286 2.88 29.79 24.53
CA GLU A 286 2.64 29.81 25.98
C GLU A 286 3.84 30.44 26.71
N GLN A 287 5.06 29.98 26.41
CA GLN A 287 6.30 30.51 27.01
C GLN A 287 6.58 31.96 26.62
N ALA A 288 6.34 32.33 25.35
CA ALA A 288 6.52 33.70 24.88
C ALA A 288 5.55 34.67 25.57
N ILE A 289 4.29 34.28 25.74
CA ILE A 289 3.27 35.08 26.43
C ILE A 289 3.61 35.23 27.91
N GLN A 290 3.97 34.14 28.59
CA GLN A 290 4.39 34.18 30.00
C GLN A 290 5.62 35.06 30.22
N ALA A 291 6.54 35.09 29.25
CA ALA A 291 7.72 35.96 29.27
C ALA A 291 7.46 37.40 28.79
N GLY A 292 6.21 37.78 28.50
CA GLY A 292 5.84 39.12 27.99
C GLY A 292 6.29 39.42 26.56
N ARG A 293 6.76 38.42 25.80
CA ARG A 293 7.25 38.54 24.42
C ARG A 293 6.11 38.34 23.40
N TYR A 294 5.09 39.18 23.45
CA TYR A 294 3.93 39.07 22.56
C TYR A 294 4.29 39.18 21.06
N GLY A 295 5.36 39.91 20.72
CA GLY A 295 5.83 40.07 19.35
C GLY A 295 6.46 38.82 18.72
N SER A 296 6.80 37.80 19.52
CA SER A 296 7.39 36.55 19.02
C SER A 296 6.36 35.42 18.82
N VAL A 297 5.08 35.65 19.07
CA VAL A 297 4.03 34.62 18.95
C VAL A 297 3.92 34.13 17.50
N ILE A 298 3.99 32.81 17.32
CA ILE A 298 3.93 32.11 16.04
C ILE A 298 2.46 31.78 15.71
N LYS A 299 2.05 31.99 14.46
CA LYS A 299 0.70 31.63 14.00
C LYS A 299 0.53 30.10 13.94
N LEU A 300 -0.58 29.59 14.47
CA LEU A 300 -0.93 28.17 14.43
C LEU A 300 -1.53 27.77 13.07
N LEU A 301 -1.10 26.65 12.49
CA LEU A 301 -1.49 26.17 11.16
C LEU A 301 -3.01 25.97 11.08
N ASN A 302 -3.59 25.30 12.07
CA ASN A 302 -5.01 24.93 12.03
C ASN A 302 -5.98 26.07 12.40
N LYS A 303 -5.56 27.09 13.14
CA LYS A 303 -6.42 28.22 13.54
C LYS A 303 -6.43 29.38 12.53
N SER A 304 -5.46 29.43 11.62
CA SER A 304 -5.41 30.46 10.58
C SER A 304 -6.53 30.26 9.53
N LYS A 305 -7.02 31.32 8.88
CA LYS A 305 -7.82 31.15 7.65
C LYS A 305 -6.87 30.81 6.50
N SER A 306 -7.24 29.83 5.67
CA SER A 306 -6.51 29.59 4.41
C SER A 306 -6.70 30.83 3.55
N THR A 307 -5.65 31.64 3.39
CA THR A 307 -5.65 32.61 2.31
C THR A 307 -5.48 31.80 1.02
N LYS A 308 -6.33 32.02 0.01
CA LYS A 308 -6.09 31.48 -1.34
C LYS A 308 -4.62 31.77 -1.65
N MET A 309 -3.88 30.77 -2.10
CA MET A 309 -2.51 30.99 -2.56
C MET A 309 -2.59 32.19 -3.49
N VAL A 310 -1.89 33.26 -3.14
CA VAL A 310 -1.61 34.33 -4.09
C VAL A 310 -0.68 33.65 -5.08
N ASN A 311 -1.29 33.05 -6.10
CA ASN A 311 -0.78 32.21 -7.19
C ASN A 311 0.55 31.46 -6.94
N MET A 312 0.60 30.14 -7.20
CA MET A 312 1.87 29.40 -7.31
C MET A 312 2.85 30.08 -8.30
N LYS A 313 2.31 30.78 -9.31
CA LYS A 313 3.05 31.67 -10.21
C LYS A 313 3.81 32.77 -9.49
N ASP A 314 3.30 33.34 -8.40
CA ASP A 314 3.96 34.42 -7.65
C ASP A 314 5.07 33.88 -6.74
N VAL A 315 4.95 32.64 -6.24
CA VAL A 315 6.04 31.93 -5.55
C VAL A 315 7.17 31.57 -6.53
N ILE A 316 6.81 31.14 -7.74
CA ILE A 316 7.76 30.90 -8.84
C ILE A 316 8.39 32.22 -9.31
N THR A 317 7.61 33.30 -9.43
CA THR A 317 8.09 34.63 -9.80
C THR A 317 9.03 35.17 -8.71
N PHE A 318 8.71 34.96 -7.43
CA PHE A 318 9.57 35.30 -6.31
C PHE A 318 10.88 34.47 -6.32
N ARG A 319 10.82 33.18 -6.65
CA ARG A 319 12.02 32.35 -6.87
C ARG A 319 12.89 32.85 -8.01
N VAL A 320 12.27 33.15 -9.16
CA VAL A 320 12.96 33.71 -10.31
C VAL A 320 13.60 35.05 -9.92
N PHE A 321 12.89 35.92 -9.19
CA PHE A 321 13.43 37.18 -8.68
C PHE A 321 14.53 37.00 -7.63
N ALA A 322 14.43 36.03 -6.71
CA ALA A 322 15.42 35.79 -5.66
C ALA A 322 16.70 35.15 -6.24
N SER A 323 16.58 34.14 -7.11
CA SER A 323 17.71 33.57 -7.84
C SER A 323 18.33 34.58 -8.81
N LEU A 324 17.53 35.46 -9.43
CA LEU A 324 18.05 36.60 -10.19
C LEU A 324 18.76 37.61 -9.28
N LYS A 325 18.28 37.88 -8.05
CA LYS A 325 18.92 38.80 -7.09
C LYS A 325 20.29 38.29 -6.62
N GLU A 326 20.46 36.97 -6.44
CA GLU A 326 21.77 36.36 -6.13
C GLU A 326 22.73 36.45 -7.33
N HIS A 327 22.24 36.27 -8.56
CA HIS A 327 23.05 36.42 -9.79
C HIS A 327 23.25 37.88 -10.25
N LEU A 328 22.40 38.82 -9.81
CA LEU A 328 22.44 40.25 -10.14
C LEU A 328 22.82 41.10 -8.93
N SER A 329 23.68 40.57 -8.05
CA SER A 329 24.32 41.28 -6.94
C SER A 329 25.35 42.33 -7.43
N GLY A 330 25.02 43.03 -8.52
CA GLY A 330 25.64 44.29 -8.95
C GLY A 330 24.71 45.48 -8.65
N PRO A 331 25.23 46.72 -8.64
CA PRO A 331 24.50 47.94 -8.24
C PRO A 331 23.30 48.33 -9.12
N LEU A 332 22.92 47.52 -10.11
CA LEU A 332 22.02 47.85 -11.22
C LEU A 332 20.53 47.52 -11.01
N VAL A 333 20.12 46.94 -9.87
CA VAL A 333 18.70 46.66 -9.60
C VAL A 333 18.00 47.90 -9.05
N GLU A 334 17.03 48.45 -9.81
CA GLU A 334 16.20 49.62 -9.43
C GLU A 334 15.58 49.43 -8.03
N ALA A 335 15.63 50.48 -7.20
CA ALA A 335 15.19 50.46 -5.80
C ALA A 335 13.73 50.02 -5.60
N LYS A 336 12.86 50.21 -6.61
CA LYS A 336 11.45 49.77 -6.59
C LYS A 336 11.27 48.24 -6.58
N PHE A 337 12.30 47.48 -6.98
CA PHE A 337 12.32 46.02 -6.92
C PHE A 337 13.09 45.47 -5.70
N ARG A 338 13.67 46.35 -4.87
CA ARG A 338 14.32 45.96 -3.61
C ARG A 338 13.28 45.86 -2.51
N LEU A 339 12.88 44.64 -2.15
CA LEU A 339 12.16 44.38 -0.91
C LEU A 339 13.10 44.63 0.27
N GLN A 340 12.69 45.46 1.24
CA GLN A 340 13.40 45.62 2.52
C GLN A 340 13.54 44.24 3.21
N ASP A 341 14.74 43.89 3.66
CA ASP A 341 15.05 42.56 4.22
C ASP A 341 14.16 42.19 5.43
N SER A 342 13.72 43.18 6.22
CA SER A 342 12.79 43.00 7.34
C SER A 342 11.37 42.58 6.91
N LYS A 343 10.90 43.02 5.74
CA LYS A 343 9.61 42.60 5.16
C LYS A 343 9.73 41.27 4.41
N LEU A 344 10.91 40.98 3.86
CA LEU A 344 11.21 39.75 3.12
C LEU A 344 11.04 38.50 3.99
N GLY A 345 11.54 38.51 5.23
CA GLY A 345 11.42 37.38 6.17
C GLY A 345 9.96 37.09 6.58
N SER A 346 9.18 38.12 6.85
CA SER A 346 7.76 37.98 7.22
C SER A 346 6.91 37.43 6.07
N VAL A 347 7.12 37.95 4.85
CA VAL A 347 6.43 37.47 3.63
C VAL A 347 6.82 36.02 3.32
N ARG A 348 8.10 35.68 3.44
CA ARG A 348 8.60 34.32 3.23
C ARG A 348 7.99 33.31 4.20
N ASN A 349 7.94 33.65 5.50
CA ASN A 349 7.31 32.79 6.51
C ASN A 349 5.81 32.59 6.24
N LEU A 350 5.10 33.63 5.81
CA LEU A 350 3.69 33.54 5.44
C LEU A 350 3.47 32.64 4.20
N VAL A 351 4.35 32.72 3.20
CA VAL A 351 4.31 31.87 2.00
C VAL A 351 4.55 30.40 2.35
N HIS A 352 5.58 30.09 3.17
CA HIS A 352 5.84 28.72 3.62
C HIS A 352 4.67 28.14 4.43
N PHE A 353 4.09 28.95 5.32
CA PHE A 353 2.94 28.58 6.12
C PHE A 353 1.71 28.25 5.25
N ASN A 354 1.39 29.11 4.28
CA ASN A 354 0.29 28.87 3.35
C ASN A 354 0.54 27.66 2.44
N PHE A 355 1.79 27.45 2.01
CA PHE A 355 2.19 26.30 1.22
C PHE A 355 2.01 24.98 1.99
N ALA A 356 2.53 24.88 3.22
CA ALA A 356 2.38 23.70 4.07
C ALA A 356 0.90 23.36 4.31
N LYS A 357 0.07 24.37 4.60
CA LYS A 357 -1.37 24.20 4.81
C LYS A 357 -2.08 23.65 3.58
N GLN A 358 -1.75 24.14 2.39
CA GLN A 358 -2.35 23.64 1.15
C GLN A 358 -1.89 22.22 0.83
N LEU A 359 -0.62 21.90 1.07
CA LEU A 359 -0.12 20.53 0.96
C LEU A 359 -0.89 19.55 1.84
N TYR A 360 -1.15 19.92 3.10
CA TYR A 360 -1.93 19.07 4.00
C TYR A 360 -3.37 18.88 3.53
N ALA A 361 -4.02 19.96 3.06
CA ALA A 361 -5.36 19.87 2.49
C ALA A 361 -5.39 18.98 1.24
N GLN A 362 -4.41 19.12 0.35
CA GLN A 362 -4.25 18.30 -0.84
C GLN A 362 -3.99 16.83 -0.50
N SER A 363 -3.19 16.54 0.53
CA SER A 363 -2.90 15.18 1.01
C SER A 363 -4.18 14.48 1.51
N LYS A 364 -5.02 15.18 2.28
CA LYS A 364 -6.33 14.64 2.74
C LYS A 364 -7.28 14.42 1.57
N HIS A 365 -7.36 15.38 0.64
CA HIS A 365 -8.24 15.29 -0.52
C HIS A 365 -7.85 14.13 -1.46
N SER A 366 -6.57 13.97 -1.75
CA SER A 366 -6.07 12.92 -2.66
C SER A 366 -6.31 11.51 -2.13
N SER A 367 -6.04 11.28 -0.85
CA SER A 367 -6.28 9.97 -0.24
C SER A 367 -7.76 9.62 -0.21
N PHE A 368 -8.64 10.59 0.06
CA PHE A 368 -10.09 10.38 -0.04
C PHE A 368 -10.55 10.10 -1.47
N TYR A 369 -10.10 10.91 -2.43
CA TYR A 369 -10.43 10.75 -3.84
C TYR A 369 -10.00 9.37 -4.35
N PHE A 370 -8.78 8.95 -4.04
CA PHE A 370 -8.27 7.64 -4.43
C PHE A 370 -9.05 6.49 -3.78
N TYR A 371 -9.43 6.62 -2.49
CA TYR A 371 -10.29 5.63 -1.84
C TYR A 371 -11.63 5.46 -2.57
N SER A 372 -12.32 6.57 -2.84
CA SER A 372 -13.63 6.55 -3.52
C SER A 372 -13.53 6.06 -4.96
N ALA A 373 -12.55 6.55 -5.72
CA ALA A 373 -12.29 6.11 -7.09
C ALA A 373 -11.91 4.62 -7.11
N GLY A 374 -10.99 4.19 -6.25
CA GLY A 374 -10.55 2.79 -6.16
C GLY A 374 -11.68 1.83 -5.78
N LEU A 375 -12.57 2.21 -4.86
CA LEU A 375 -13.76 1.44 -4.51
C LEU A 375 -14.69 1.27 -5.73
N TYR A 376 -14.98 2.38 -6.43
CA TYR A 376 -15.80 2.38 -7.64
C TYR A 376 -15.21 1.47 -8.73
N ILE A 377 -13.91 1.63 -9.03
CA ILE A 377 -13.21 0.83 -10.03
C ILE A 377 -13.29 -0.65 -9.62
N SER A 378 -12.99 -0.98 -8.36
CA SER A 378 -13.02 -2.38 -7.88
C SER A 378 -14.40 -3.02 -8.04
N VAL A 379 -15.48 -2.29 -7.71
CA VAL A 379 -16.85 -2.80 -7.87
C VAL A 379 -17.17 -3.05 -9.35
N MET A 380 -16.84 -2.10 -10.23
CA MET A 380 -17.09 -2.23 -11.67
C MET A 380 -16.33 -3.42 -12.27
N THR A 381 -15.08 -3.65 -11.87
CA THR A 381 -14.27 -4.77 -12.38
C THR A 381 -14.76 -6.12 -11.84
N ILE A 382 -15.28 -6.18 -10.61
CA ILE A 382 -15.94 -7.39 -10.08
C ILE A 382 -17.20 -7.71 -10.87
N ILE A 383 -18.04 -6.71 -11.17
CA ILE A 383 -19.28 -6.90 -11.94
C ILE A 383 -18.96 -7.48 -13.33
N ASP A 384 -17.98 -6.92 -14.04
CA ASP A 384 -17.54 -7.45 -15.34
C ASP A 384 -17.05 -8.91 -15.24
N ALA A 385 -16.22 -9.22 -14.24
CA ALA A 385 -15.72 -10.57 -14.02
C ALA A 385 -16.88 -11.58 -13.74
N ILE A 386 -17.90 -11.17 -12.98
CA ILE A 386 -19.11 -11.95 -12.73
C ILE A 386 -19.90 -12.20 -14.02
N VAL A 387 -20.12 -11.17 -14.83
CA VAL A 387 -20.79 -11.30 -16.13
C VAL A 387 -20.05 -12.30 -17.02
N GLY A 388 -18.71 -12.24 -17.03
CA GLY A 388 -17.88 -13.21 -17.75
C GLY A 388 -18.06 -14.65 -17.27
N THR A 389 -18.24 -14.84 -15.95
CA THR A 389 -18.50 -16.15 -15.35
C THR A 389 -19.86 -16.73 -15.72
N VAL A 390 -20.89 -15.88 -15.88
CA VAL A 390 -22.21 -16.32 -16.33
C VAL A 390 -22.13 -16.99 -17.71
N LEU A 391 -21.29 -16.49 -18.62
CA LEU A 391 -21.06 -17.12 -19.93
C LEU A 391 -20.42 -18.52 -19.80
N ILE A 392 -19.42 -18.67 -18.92
CA ILE A 392 -18.71 -19.94 -18.70
C ILE A 392 -19.66 -21.01 -18.12
N VAL A 393 -20.56 -20.59 -17.24
CA VAL A 393 -21.51 -21.49 -16.54
C VAL A 393 -22.71 -21.82 -17.42
N LYS A 394 -23.38 -20.82 -17.99
CA LYS A 394 -24.63 -21.00 -18.74
C LYS A 394 -24.40 -21.49 -20.17
N ARG A 395 -23.25 -21.19 -20.77
CA ARG A 395 -22.83 -21.68 -22.11
C ARG A 395 -23.88 -21.48 -23.22
N HIS A 396 -24.70 -20.44 -23.11
CA HIS A 396 -25.73 -20.12 -24.10
C HIS A 396 -25.17 -19.21 -25.20
N LYS A 397 -25.41 -19.56 -26.47
CA LYS A 397 -24.99 -18.75 -27.64
C LYS A 397 -25.52 -17.31 -27.59
N PHE A 398 -26.72 -17.08 -27.03
CA PHE A 398 -27.30 -15.75 -26.86
C PHE A 398 -26.49 -14.82 -25.93
N LEU A 399 -25.81 -15.38 -24.92
CA LEU A 399 -25.01 -14.58 -23.98
C LEU A 399 -23.69 -14.11 -24.60
N LEU A 400 -23.24 -14.73 -25.69
CA LEU A 400 -21.96 -14.44 -26.30
C LEU A 400 -21.87 -13.00 -26.85
N PRO A 401 -22.81 -12.49 -27.68
CA PRO A 401 -22.78 -11.11 -28.15
C PRO A 401 -22.98 -10.09 -27.01
N ILE A 402 -23.83 -10.40 -26.02
CA ILE A 402 -24.03 -9.52 -24.85
C ILE A 402 -22.72 -9.35 -24.08
N VAL A 403 -21.99 -10.44 -23.85
CA VAL A 403 -20.74 -10.41 -23.09
C VAL A 403 -19.63 -9.74 -23.90
N VAL A 404 -19.63 -9.87 -25.23
CA VAL A 404 -18.74 -9.08 -26.10
C VAL A 404 -18.99 -7.57 -25.92
N ILE A 405 -20.26 -7.14 -25.96
CA ILE A 405 -20.64 -5.74 -25.75
C ILE A 405 -20.21 -5.25 -24.36
N VAL A 406 -20.45 -6.04 -23.31
CA VAL A 406 -20.02 -5.70 -21.94
C VAL A 406 -18.50 -5.57 -21.84
N ASN A 407 -17.73 -6.50 -22.40
CA ASN A 407 -16.26 -6.42 -22.40
C ASN A 407 -15.74 -5.21 -23.21
N PHE A 408 -16.45 -4.82 -24.27
CA PHE A 408 -16.13 -3.63 -25.05
C PHE A 408 -16.37 -2.36 -24.24
N PHE A 409 -17.53 -2.20 -23.61
CA PHE A 409 -17.78 -1.07 -22.69
C PHE A 409 -16.81 -1.05 -21.51
N TYR A 410 -16.48 -2.22 -20.96
CA TYR A 410 -15.49 -2.37 -19.90
C TYR A 410 -14.11 -1.86 -20.31
N PHE A 411 -13.69 -2.10 -21.56
CA PHE A 411 -12.44 -1.53 -22.09
C PHE A 411 -12.47 0.01 -22.03
N PHE A 412 -13.53 0.66 -22.53
CA PHE A 412 -13.65 2.14 -22.48
C PHE A 412 -13.74 2.67 -21.05
N ILE A 413 -14.47 1.99 -20.18
CA ILE A 413 -14.58 2.36 -18.76
C ILE A 413 -13.19 2.34 -18.10
N ASN A 414 -12.34 1.35 -18.39
CA ASN A 414 -10.98 1.32 -17.84
C ASN A 414 -10.06 2.41 -18.41
N VAL A 415 -10.30 2.88 -19.64
CA VAL A 415 -9.63 4.09 -20.16
C VAL A 415 -10.01 5.31 -19.32
N VAL A 416 -11.29 5.46 -18.96
CA VAL A 416 -11.74 6.53 -18.05
C VAL A 416 -11.14 6.37 -16.65
N HIS A 417 -11.07 5.14 -16.13
CA HIS A 417 -10.42 4.86 -14.84
C HIS A 417 -8.94 5.27 -14.84
N CYS A 418 -8.20 5.07 -15.93
CA CYS A 418 -6.83 5.56 -16.07
C CYS A 418 -6.76 7.08 -15.91
N ILE A 419 -7.69 7.84 -16.53
CA ILE A 419 -7.75 9.30 -16.40
C ILE A 419 -8.05 9.71 -14.95
N MET A 420 -8.99 9.04 -14.29
CA MET A 420 -9.30 9.32 -12.88
C MET A 420 -8.07 9.11 -11.97
N LEU A 421 -7.28 8.07 -12.23
CA LEU A 421 -6.09 7.75 -11.43
C LEU A 421 -4.89 8.68 -11.69
N GLN A 422 -4.89 9.48 -12.77
CA GLN A 422 -3.81 10.45 -13.03
C GLN A 422 -3.73 11.53 -11.95
N PHE A 423 -4.88 12.02 -11.46
CA PHE A 423 -4.92 13.07 -10.44
C PHE A 423 -4.13 12.71 -9.16
N PRO A 424 -4.43 11.58 -8.46
CA PRO A 424 -3.67 11.18 -7.28
C PRO A 424 -2.20 10.84 -7.59
N MET A 425 -1.90 10.31 -8.78
CA MET A 425 -0.52 10.04 -9.21
C MET A 425 0.31 11.32 -9.33
N GLU A 426 -0.17 12.33 -10.05
CA GLU A 426 0.54 13.60 -10.21
C GLU A 426 0.72 14.32 -8.88
N LEU A 427 -0.30 14.28 -8.02
CA LEU A 427 -0.18 14.87 -6.71
C LEU A 427 0.84 14.13 -5.82
N SER A 428 0.90 12.80 -5.88
CA SER A 428 1.93 12.03 -5.17
C SER A 428 3.35 12.38 -5.64
N ASN A 429 3.54 12.63 -6.95
CA ASN A 429 4.81 13.12 -7.50
C ASN A 429 5.19 14.49 -6.94
N LEU A 430 4.20 15.37 -6.75
CA LEU A 430 4.43 16.68 -6.13
C LEU A 430 4.93 16.53 -4.68
N PHE A 431 4.35 15.63 -3.88
CA PHE A 431 4.83 15.36 -2.52
C PHE A 431 6.25 14.79 -2.49
N CYS A 432 6.60 13.89 -3.43
CA CYS A 432 7.96 13.36 -3.55
C CYS A 432 9.02 14.41 -3.90
N LYS A 433 8.60 15.53 -4.48
CA LYS A 433 9.45 16.65 -4.92
C LYS A 433 9.20 17.91 -4.11
N VAL A 434 8.60 17.81 -2.92
CA VAL A 434 8.18 18.97 -2.13
C VAL A 434 9.32 19.95 -1.87
N THR A 435 10.54 19.44 -1.62
CA THR A 435 11.77 20.22 -1.43
C THR A 435 12.15 21.03 -2.66
N GLN A 436 11.85 20.53 -3.86
CA GLN A 436 12.09 21.24 -5.12
C GLN A 436 11.10 22.38 -5.35
N TYR A 437 9.99 22.45 -4.62
CA TYR A 437 8.96 23.48 -4.78
C TYR A 437 9.00 24.58 -3.72
N THR A 438 9.85 24.44 -2.69
CA THR A 438 9.99 25.44 -1.64
C THR A 438 11.12 26.40 -1.88
N THR A 439 10.84 27.70 -1.74
CA THR A 439 11.73 28.82 -2.09
C THR A 439 13.17 28.66 -1.61
N ASP A 440 13.42 27.93 -0.53
CA ASP A 440 14.73 27.40 -0.13
C ASP A 440 14.54 26.03 0.54
N GLU A 441 15.60 25.20 0.63
CA GLU A 441 15.65 24.01 1.51
C GLU A 441 15.43 24.38 3.00
N HIS A 442 15.42 25.68 3.32
CA HIS A 442 15.61 26.27 4.63
C HIS A 442 14.29 26.68 5.32
N GLY A 443 13.14 26.43 4.71
CA GLY A 443 11.84 26.94 5.18
C GLY A 443 10.74 25.89 5.40
N ILE A 444 11.02 24.60 5.16
CA ILE A 444 10.05 23.53 5.44
C ILE A 444 10.28 22.99 6.85
N LEU A 445 9.21 22.92 7.62
CA LEU A 445 9.20 22.24 8.91
C LEU A 445 9.47 20.74 8.73
N PHE A 446 10.20 20.12 9.67
CA PHE A 446 10.48 18.68 9.65
C PHE A 446 9.21 17.85 9.50
N GLU A 447 8.14 18.25 10.18
CA GLU A 447 6.83 17.62 10.18
C GLU A 447 6.19 17.63 8.78
N THR A 448 6.33 18.74 8.04
CA THR A 448 5.85 18.85 6.67
C THR A 448 6.62 17.94 5.73
N LEU A 449 7.94 17.84 5.88
CA LEU A 449 8.77 16.89 5.12
C LEU A 449 8.38 15.45 5.44
N ALA A 450 8.20 15.14 6.71
CA ALA A 450 7.85 13.80 7.16
C ALA A 450 6.49 13.34 6.63
N LEU A 451 5.47 14.18 6.74
CA LEU A 451 4.15 13.90 6.16
C LEU A 451 4.18 13.82 4.64
N SER A 452 4.97 14.67 3.97
CA SER A 452 5.11 14.62 2.51
C SER A 452 5.80 13.34 2.05
N ASN A 453 6.82 12.86 2.77
CA ASN A 453 7.48 11.57 2.49
C ASN A 453 6.52 10.39 2.70
N LEU A 454 5.73 10.40 3.78
CA LEU A 454 4.69 9.39 4.01
C LEU A 454 3.66 9.38 2.88
N THR A 455 3.20 10.54 2.43
CA THR A 455 2.26 10.65 1.30
C THR A 455 2.92 10.28 -0.04
N CYS A 456 4.21 10.58 -0.23
CA CYS A 456 4.99 10.17 -1.40
C CYS A 456 5.06 8.64 -1.51
N ASN A 457 5.20 7.90 -0.40
CA ASN A 457 5.24 6.44 -0.43
C ASN A 457 3.94 5.80 -0.97
N VAL A 458 2.82 6.51 -0.93
CA VAL A 458 1.55 6.06 -1.53
C VAL A 458 1.60 6.06 -3.07
N LYS A 459 2.54 6.79 -3.68
CA LYS A 459 2.78 6.79 -5.13
C LYS A 459 2.93 5.38 -5.69
N TYR A 460 3.60 4.48 -4.98
CA TYR A 460 3.79 3.10 -5.44
C TYR A 460 2.46 2.37 -5.55
N ILE A 461 1.53 2.59 -4.61
CA ILE A 461 0.17 2.04 -4.68
C ILE A 461 -0.55 2.63 -5.88
N TYR A 462 -0.51 3.96 -6.06
CA TYR A 462 -1.18 4.62 -7.17
C TYR A 462 -0.68 4.13 -8.53
N ASN A 463 0.63 4.01 -8.70
CA ASN A 463 1.25 3.47 -9.92
C ASN A 463 0.88 2.00 -10.16
N CYS A 464 0.88 1.17 -9.12
CA CYS A 464 0.46 -0.23 -9.22
C CYS A 464 -1.01 -0.34 -9.63
N THR A 465 -1.91 0.43 -9.01
CA THR A 465 -3.33 0.49 -9.35
C THR A 465 -3.53 0.95 -10.80
N PHE A 466 -2.81 1.98 -11.24
CA PHE A 466 -2.86 2.46 -12.63
C PHE A 466 -2.40 1.40 -13.63
N ALA A 467 -1.23 0.77 -13.40
CA ALA A 467 -0.73 -0.30 -14.25
C ALA A 467 -1.70 -1.49 -14.31
N LEU A 468 -2.34 -1.80 -13.20
CA LEU A 468 -3.31 -2.87 -13.12
C LEU A 468 -4.62 -2.54 -13.85
N VAL A 469 -5.08 -1.28 -13.84
CA VAL A 469 -6.23 -0.85 -14.65
C VAL A 469 -5.91 -0.94 -16.14
N ILE A 470 -4.70 -0.56 -16.57
CA ILE A 470 -4.24 -0.78 -17.95
C ILE A 470 -4.28 -2.28 -18.29
N PHE A 471 -3.75 -3.12 -17.41
CA PHE A 471 -3.77 -4.56 -17.58
C PHE A 471 -5.20 -5.11 -17.72
N LEU A 472 -6.14 -4.62 -16.91
CA LEU A 472 -7.56 -4.97 -16.99
C LEU A 472 -8.21 -4.50 -18.29
N ALA A 473 -7.85 -3.33 -18.81
CA ALA A 473 -8.29 -2.86 -20.12
C ALA A 473 -7.81 -3.81 -21.24
N VAL A 474 -6.52 -4.16 -21.23
CA VAL A 474 -5.94 -5.11 -22.19
C VAL A 474 -6.63 -6.48 -22.10
N LEU A 475 -6.93 -6.96 -20.90
CA LEU A 475 -7.71 -8.19 -20.71
C LEU A 475 -9.14 -8.09 -21.25
N GLY A 476 -9.80 -6.93 -21.10
CA GLY A 476 -11.12 -6.67 -21.68
C GLY A 476 -11.10 -6.78 -23.21
N PHE A 477 -10.11 -6.15 -23.84
CA PHE A 477 -9.92 -6.24 -25.29
C PHE A 477 -9.55 -7.65 -25.75
N ALA A 478 -8.63 -8.32 -25.06
CA ALA A 478 -8.26 -9.71 -25.35
C ALA A 478 -9.46 -10.66 -25.24
N ASN A 479 -10.37 -10.44 -24.27
CA ASN A 479 -11.61 -11.18 -24.17
C ASN A 479 -12.54 -10.95 -25.35
N VAL A 480 -12.68 -9.72 -25.85
CA VAL A 480 -13.47 -9.42 -27.06
C VAL A 480 -12.94 -10.21 -28.25
N VAL A 481 -11.63 -10.18 -28.48
CA VAL A 481 -10.97 -10.92 -29.56
C VAL A 481 -11.17 -12.43 -29.41
N ASN A 482 -10.97 -12.95 -28.20
CA ASN A 482 -11.12 -14.37 -27.91
C ASN A 482 -12.57 -14.84 -28.11
N LEU A 483 -13.55 -14.07 -27.64
CA LEU A 483 -14.97 -14.36 -27.85
C LEU A 483 -15.37 -14.28 -29.32
N TYR A 484 -14.79 -13.37 -30.10
CA TYR A 484 -15.00 -13.32 -31.56
C TYR A 484 -14.53 -14.61 -32.24
N PHE A 485 -13.35 -15.14 -31.89
CA PHE A 485 -12.87 -16.40 -32.43
C PHE A 485 -13.70 -17.60 -31.97
N ILE A 486 -14.15 -17.61 -30.72
CA ILE A 486 -15.07 -18.65 -30.20
C ILE A 486 -16.42 -18.59 -30.94
N HIS A 487 -16.92 -17.39 -31.27
CA HIS A 487 -18.14 -17.22 -32.06
C HIS A 487 -17.96 -17.74 -33.49
N LYS A 488 -16.85 -17.42 -34.14
CA LYS A 488 -16.58 -17.84 -35.52
C LYS A 488 -16.40 -19.36 -35.65
N ALA A 489 -15.92 -20.02 -34.60
CA ALA A 489 -15.68 -21.47 -34.59
C ALA A 489 -16.93 -22.32 -34.28
N HIS A 490 -18.06 -21.71 -33.88
CA HIS A 490 -19.26 -22.41 -33.37
C HIS A 490 -20.58 -21.88 -33.91
#